data_AF-A0A383CJF5-F1
#
_entry.id   AF-A0A383CJF5-F1
#
_cell.length_a   1.000
_cell.length_b   1.000
_cell.length_c   1.000
_cell.angle_alpha   90.00
_cell.angle_beta   90.00
_cell.angle_gamma   90.00
#
_symmetry.space_group_name_H-M   'P 1'
#
loop_
_entity.id
_entity.type
_entity.pdbx_description
1 polymer ?
#
loop_
_entity_poly.entity_id
_entity_poly.type
_entity_poly.pdbx_seq_one_letter_code
_entity_poly.pdbx_strand_id
1 'polypeptide(L)'
;MLYAEGLGAPQDDAEAVRWLRLAAEQGDAQAQSSLGLMYVSGRGVSRDEAEAIRWFRRAADRGLADAQHNLGVAYAEGKIFLYQADANLVALDAKTGRVIWSANNGDPKVAATGTNAPHVIKDKVFVGISGGEFGVRSYMSAFDINTGDLVWRGYSMGPDEDILVDPRRTTHLGKPVGNDSGTNTWEGDQWKIGGGATWGWYAYDPELNLMYYGSGNPSTWNPVQRPGDNRWSMTIWARD
;
A
#
# COMPACT_ATOMS: atom_id res chain seq x y z
N MET A 1 7.68 -24.67 6.51
CA MET A 1 6.56 -24.08 7.28
C MET A 1 6.67 -24.45 8.76
N LEU A 2 7.63 -23.86 9.50
CA LEU A 2 7.69 -23.97 10.98
C LEU A 2 8.56 -22.89 11.65
N TYR A 3 8.77 -21.74 10.99
CA TYR A 3 9.40 -20.54 11.57
C TYR A 3 8.65 -19.24 11.24
N ALA A 4 7.52 -19.33 10.52
CA ALA A 4 6.74 -18.18 10.08
C ALA A 4 5.57 -17.82 11.00
N GLU A 5 5.28 -18.62 12.04
CA GLU A 5 4.07 -18.46 12.88
C GLU A 5 4.38 -18.37 14.38
N GLY A 6 5.38 -17.58 14.77
CA GLY A 6 5.40 -16.86 16.06
C GLY A 6 4.96 -17.60 17.32
N LEU A 7 5.38 -18.85 17.53
CA LEU A 7 5.16 -19.59 18.78
C LEU A 7 6.49 -19.79 19.52
N GLY A 8 6.87 -18.80 20.34
CA GLY A 8 7.55 -19.08 21.62
C GLY A 8 9.09 -19.19 21.67
N ALA A 9 9.85 -18.59 20.75
CA ALA A 9 11.30 -18.43 20.91
C ALA A 9 11.72 -16.97 20.63
N PRO A 10 12.75 -16.41 21.31
CA PRO A 10 13.25 -15.08 21.00
C PRO A 10 13.61 -15.02 19.52
N GLN A 11 12.94 -14.12 18.80
CA GLN A 11 13.11 -13.91 17.38
C GLN A 11 14.50 -13.31 17.12
N ASP A 12 15.48 -14.15 16.84
CA ASP A 12 16.79 -13.71 16.37
C ASP A 12 16.70 -13.45 14.86
N ASP A 13 16.28 -12.24 14.50
CA ASP A 13 16.18 -11.81 13.11
C ASP A 13 17.53 -11.92 12.39
N ALA A 14 18.67 -11.80 13.09
CA ALA A 14 20.00 -11.94 12.49
C ALA A 14 20.31 -13.41 12.16
N GLU A 15 19.94 -14.34 13.03
CA GLU A 15 20.04 -15.76 12.76
C GLU A 15 19.07 -16.20 11.66
N ALA A 16 17.85 -15.65 11.63
CA ALA A 16 16.88 -15.88 10.55
C ALA A 16 17.45 -15.44 9.19
N VAL A 17 18.09 -14.26 9.11
CA VAL A 17 18.79 -13.79 7.90
C VAL A 17 19.88 -14.78 7.49
N ARG A 18 20.65 -15.32 8.44
CA ARG A 18 21.72 -16.28 8.13
C ARG A 18 21.17 -17.53 7.42
N TRP A 19 20.09 -18.10 7.94
CA TRP A 19 19.44 -19.26 7.34
C TRP A 19 18.77 -18.93 6.01
N LEU A 20 18.08 -17.79 5.93
CA LEU A 20 17.48 -17.31 4.69
C LEU A 20 18.53 -17.12 3.61
N ARG A 21 19.70 -16.57 3.92
CA ARG A 21 20.80 -16.42 2.97
C ARG A 21 21.29 -17.75 2.43
N LEU A 22 21.52 -18.74 3.30
CA LEU A 22 21.94 -20.09 2.88
C LEU A 22 20.92 -20.73 1.92
N ALA A 23 19.62 -20.65 2.23
CA ALA A 23 18.57 -21.19 1.38
C ALA A 23 18.41 -20.39 0.07
N ALA A 24 18.50 -19.05 0.16
CA ALA A 24 18.39 -18.15 -0.99
C ALA A 24 19.53 -18.34 -1.99
N GLU A 25 20.75 -18.60 -1.49
CA GLU A 25 21.93 -18.94 -2.31
C GLU A 25 21.78 -20.32 -2.99
N GLN A 26 21.13 -21.27 -2.34
CA GLN A 26 20.76 -22.56 -2.94
C GLN A 26 19.61 -22.45 -3.96
N GLY A 27 19.01 -21.27 -4.09
CA GLY A 27 18.02 -20.97 -5.09
C GLY A 27 16.57 -21.17 -4.65
N ASP A 28 16.31 -21.32 -3.35
CA ASP A 28 14.96 -21.33 -2.81
C ASP A 28 14.31 -19.95 -3.02
N ALA A 29 13.28 -19.90 -3.89
CA ALA A 29 12.65 -18.64 -4.27
C ALA A 29 11.92 -17.98 -3.09
N GLN A 30 11.35 -18.76 -2.16
CA GLN A 30 10.69 -18.22 -0.97
C GLN A 30 11.70 -17.56 -0.04
N ALA A 31 12.84 -18.23 0.19
CA ALA A 31 13.93 -17.68 0.99
C ALA A 31 14.54 -16.42 0.35
N GLN A 32 14.65 -16.38 -0.98
CA GLN A 32 15.06 -15.19 -1.72
C GLN A 32 14.06 -14.04 -1.49
N SER A 33 12.76 -14.27 -1.62
CA SER A 33 11.74 -13.24 -1.33
C SER A 33 11.78 -12.77 0.13
N SER A 34 11.84 -13.70 1.08
CA SER A 34 11.93 -13.38 2.50
C SER A 34 13.21 -12.61 2.85
N LEU A 35 14.35 -12.97 2.27
CA LEU A 35 15.60 -12.23 2.46
C LEU A 35 15.50 -10.81 1.89
N GLY A 36 14.83 -10.66 0.74
CA GLY A 36 14.50 -9.34 0.19
C GLY A 36 13.72 -8.49 1.19
N LEU A 37 12.67 -9.04 1.80
CA LEU A 37 11.87 -8.35 2.84
C LEU A 37 12.69 -7.99 4.09
N MET A 38 13.63 -8.83 4.53
CA MET A 38 14.53 -8.52 5.65
C MET A 38 15.39 -7.28 5.34
N TYR A 39 15.92 -7.19 4.13
CA TYR A 39 16.66 -6.00 3.67
C TYR A 39 15.80 -4.75 3.50
N VAL A 40 14.53 -4.87 3.10
CA VAL A 40 13.60 -3.72 3.01
C VAL A 40 13.29 -3.17 4.40
N SER A 41 12.98 -4.07 5.35
CA SER A 41 12.56 -3.75 6.71
C SER A 41 13.72 -3.36 7.63
N GLY A 42 14.97 -3.69 7.27
CA GLY A 42 16.12 -3.56 8.16
C GLY A 42 16.08 -4.51 9.37
N ARG A 43 15.34 -5.62 9.27
CA ARG A 43 15.24 -6.63 10.33
C ARG A 43 16.40 -7.62 10.22
N GLY A 44 17.20 -7.75 11.28
CA GLY A 44 18.35 -8.68 11.32
C GLY A 44 19.50 -8.35 10.37
N VAL A 45 19.33 -7.37 9.49
CA VAL A 45 20.34 -6.82 8.57
C VAL A 45 20.17 -5.31 8.47
N SER A 46 21.26 -4.62 8.15
CA SER A 46 21.16 -3.23 7.71
C SER A 46 20.26 -3.14 6.48
N ARG A 47 19.38 -2.15 6.48
CA ARG A 47 18.49 -1.86 5.36
C ARG A 47 19.30 -1.59 4.09
N ASP A 48 18.98 -2.31 3.02
CA ASP A 48 19.64 -2.20 1.70
C ASP A 48 18.64 -2.55 0.60
N GLU A 49 18.03 -1.52 0.02
CA GLU A 49 17.02 -1.68 -1.03
C GLU A 49 17.60 -2.31 -2.31
N ALA A 50 18.88 -2.08 -2.62
CA ALA A 50 19.51 -2.65 -3.80
C ALA A 50 19.71 -4.16 -3.65
N GLU A 51 20.10 -4.62 -2.47
CA GLU A 51 20.19 -6.04 -2.15
C GLU A 51 18.79 -6.68 -2.09
N ALA A 52 17.79 -5.99 -1.53
CA ALA A 52 16.42 -6.47 -1.54
C ALA A 52 15.91 -6.78 -2.95
N ILE A 53 16.12 -5.86 -3.90
CA ILE A 53 15.75 -6.06 -5.31
C ILE A 53 16.51 -7.22 -5.94
N ARG A 54 17.82 -7.37 -5.67
CA ARG A 54 18.59 -8.50 -6.21
C ARG A 54 17.95 -9.82 -5.83
N TRP A 55 17.51 -9.94 -4.57
CA TRP A 55 16.86 -11.14 -4.09
C TRP A 55 15.44 -11.31 -4.65
N PHE A 56 14.64 -10.25 -4.70
CA PHE A 56 13.33 -10.31 -5.34
C PHE A 56 13.44 -10.70 -6.82
N ARG A 57 14.39 -10.13 -7.59
CA ARG A 57 14.65 -10.47 -9.00
C ARG A 57 14.94 -11.96 -9.17
N ARG A 58 15.83 -12.50 -8.35
CA ARG A 58 16.13 -13.94 -8.36
C ARG A 58 14.91 -14.81 -8.06
N ALA A 59 14.10 -14.40 -7.08
CA ALA A 59 12.88 -15.12 -6.73
C ALA A 59 11.82 -15.05 -7.84
N ALA A 60 11.68 -13.89 -8.48
CA ALA A 60 10.75 -13.66 -9.58
C ALA A 60 11.13 -14.41 -10.86
N ASP A 61 12.43 -14.46 -11.19
CA ASP A 61 12.98 -15.24 -12.31
C ASP A 61 12.71 -16.75 -12.15
N ARG A 62 12.45 -17.20 -10.91
CA ARG A 62 12.05 -18.57 -10.58
C ARG A 62 10.54 -18.79 -10.49
N GLY A 63 9.74 -17.82 -10.92
CA GLY A 63 8.29 -17.97 -10.98
C GLY A 63 7.56 -17.74 -9.66
N LEU A 64 8.23 -17.23 -8.61
CA LEU A 64 7.53 -16.96 -7.36
C LEU A 64 6.63 -15.73 -7.54
N ALA A 65 5.31 -15.96 -7.55
CA ALA A 65 4.29 -14.93 -7.74
C ALA A 65 4.45 -13.76 -6.76
N ASP A 66 4.75 -14.01 -5.48
CA ASP A 66 4.97 -12.96 -4.48
C ASP A 66 6.18 -12.09 -4.79
N ALA A 67 7.25 -12.67 -5.33
CA ALA A 67 8.44 -11.90 -5.73
C ALA A 67 8.24 -11.19 -7.06
N GLN A 68 7.55 -11.83 -8.01
CA GLN A 68 7.08 -11.18 -9.23
C GLN A 68 6.15 -10.02 -8.88
N HIS A 69 5.35 -10.13 -7.82
CA HIS A 69 4.49 -9.07 -7.32
C HIS A 69 5.30 -7.96 -6.63
N ASN A 70 6.21 -8.32 -5.72
CA ASN A 70 7.11 -7.37 -5.04
C ASN A 70 8.04 -6.62 -6.00
N LEU A 71 8.33 -7.18 -7.19
CA LEU A 71 8.99 -6.46 -8.29
C LEU A 71 8.03 -5.80 -9.29
N GLY A 72 6.85 -6.38 -9.48
CA GLY A 72 6.14 -6.33 -10.75
C GLY A 72 5.04 -5.31 -10.84
N VAL A 73 4.77 -4.52 -9.81
CA VAL A 73 3.72 -3.50 -9.93
C VAL A 73 4.29 -2.11 -10.27
N ALA A 74 5.62 -1.98 -10.39
CA ALA A 74 6.19 -0.67 -10.68
C ALA A 74 7.59 -0.70 -11.31
N TYR A 75 7.83 -1.55 -12.32
CA TYR A 75 8.89 -1.23 -13.28
C TYR A 75 8.34 -0.25 -14.31
N ALA A 76 8.73 1.01 -14.21
CA ALA A 76 8.33 2.02 -15.18
C ALA A 76 9.47 3.00 -15.43
N GLU A 77 9.71 3.31 -16.70
CA GLU A 77 10.74 4.27 -17.12
C GLU A 77 12.14 3.99 -16.56
N GLY A 78 12.48 2.71 -16.37
CA GLY A 78 13.77 2.31 -15.80
C GLY A 78 13.88 2.51 -14.28
N LYS A 79 12.76 2.74 -13.58
CA LYS A 79 12.66 2.84 -12.12
C LYS A 79 11.92 1.62 -11.55
N ILE A 80 12.27 1.22 -10.34
CA ILE A 80 11.53 0.26 -9.50
C ILE A 80 10.94 1.04 -8.33
N PHE A 81 9.64 0.92 -8.09
CA PHE A 81 9.02 1.53 -6.91
C PHE A 81 8.74 0.49 -5.84
N LEU A 82 9.24 0.76 -4.63
CA LEU A 82 9.08 -0.07 -3.46
C LEU A 82 8.27 0.70 -2.42
N TYR A 83 7.14 0.14 -2.00
CA TYR A 83 6.36 0.69 -0.90
C TYR A 83 6.62 -0.11 0.38
N GLN A 84 7.10 0.58 1.40
CA GLN A 84 7.65 -0.03 2.59
C GLN A 84 6.63 -0.07 3.73
N ALA A 85 6.85 -0.97 4.70
CA ALA A 85 5.97 -1.17 5.85
C ALA A 85 5.78 0.10 6.70
N ASP A 86 6.81 0.95 6.75
CA ASP A 86 6.79 2.26 7.41
C ASP A 86 6.05 3.36 6.61
N ALA A 87 5.29 2.97 5.57
CA ALA A 87 4.58 3.85 4.65
C ALA A 87 5.50 4.79 3.85
N ASN A 88 6.77 4.45 3.68
CA ASN A 88 7.68 5.18 2.81
C ASN A 88 7.69 4.56 1.40
N LEU A 89 7.44 5.38 0.38
CA LEU A 89 7.53 5.01 -1.03
C LEU A 89 8.92 5.39 -1.57
N VAL A 90 9.62 4.44 -2.16
CA VAL A 90 10.99 4.65 -2.67
C VAL A 90 11.05 4.34 -4.15
N ALA A 91 11.59 5.26 -4.94
CA ALA A 91 11.96 5.03 -6.33
C ALA A 91 13.44 4.72 -6.44
N LEU A 92 13.74 3.62 -7.14
CA LEU A 92 15.08 3.08 -7.30
C LEU A 92 15.42 2.99 -8.79
N ASP A 93 16.63 3.36 -9.18
CA ASP A 93 17.12 3.10 -10.53
C ASP A 93 17.19 1.59 -10.76
N ALA A 94 16.50 1.08 -11.77
CA ALA A 94 16.29 -0.35 -11.93
C ALA A 94 17.55 -1.14 -12.35
N LYS A 95 18.58 -0.44 -12.84
CA LYS A 95 19.86 -1.04 -13.23
C LYS A 95 20.82 -1.12 -12.06
N THR A 96 20.88 -0.06 -11.26
CA THR A 96 21.89 0.13 -10.21
C THR A 96 21.36 -0.10 -8.81
N GLY A 97 20.04 -0.04 -8.61
CA GLY A 97 19.39 -0.09 -7.30
C GLY A 97 19.56 1.19 -6.47
N ARG A 98 20.09 2.27 -7.05
CA ARG A 98 20.28 3.54 -6.34
C ARG A 98 18.95 4.24 -6.11
N VAL A 99 18.77 4.82 -4.92
CA VAL A 99 17.63 5.70 -4.62
C VAL A 99 17.67 6.92 -5.53
N ILE A 100 16.55 7.14 -6.23
CA ILE A 100 16.28 8.34 -7.02
C ILE A 100 15.58 9.36 -6.10
N TRP A 101 14.50 8.91 -5.45
CA TRP A 101 13.76 9.69 -4.47
C TRP A 101 13.06 8.78 -3.46
N SER A 102 12.65 9.35 -2.34
CA SER A 102 11.80 8.71 -1.34
C SER A 102 10.73 9.68 -0.83
N ALA A 103 9.50 9.23 -0.67
CA ALA A 103 8.37 10.02 -0.24
C ALA A 103 7.65 9.32 0.92
N ASN A 104 7.48 10.02 2.03
CA ASN A 104 6.70 9.53 3.15
C ASN A 104 5.20 9.66 2.83
N ASN A 105 4.48 8.53 2.80
CA ASN A 105 3.03 8.52 2.59
C ASN A 105 2.24 8.55 3.90
N GLY A 106 2.76 8.03 5.03
CA GLY A 106 2.04 7.92 6.31
C GLY A 106 2.96 7.82 7.54
N ASP A 107 2.40 7.97 8.74
CA ASP A 107 3.18 7.93 9.99
C ASP A 107 2.91 6.63 10.78
N PRO A 108 3.88 5.72 10.91
CA PRO A 108 3.74 4.50 11.72
C PRO A 108 3.43 4.78 13.21
N LYS A 109 3.72 5.98 13.73
CA LYS A 109 3.36 6.37 15.10
C LYS A 109 1.85 6.45 15.32
N VAL A 110 1.08 6.64 14.26
CA VAL A 110 -0.39 6.55 14.27
C VAL A 110 -0.88 5.24 13.64
N ALA A 111 -0.02 4.23 13.57
CA ALA A 111 -0.29 2.90 13.00
C ALA A 111 -0.69 2.88 11.52
N ALA A 112 -0.35 3.93 10.77
CA ALA A 112 -0.48 3.95 9.32
C ALA A 112 0.72 3.21 8.68
N THR A 113 0.45 2.15 7.93
CA THR A 113 1.48 1.28 7.35
C THR A 113 1.27 1.04 5.86
N GLY A 114 2.35 0.78 5.13
CA GLY A 114 2.33 0.42 3.71
C GLY A 114 2.38 -1.08 3.52
N THR A 115 1.39 -1.66 2.85
CA THR A 115 1.38 -3.12 2.58
C THR A 115 0.96 -3.49 1.16
N ASN A 116 0.26 -2.60 0.46
CA ASN A 116 -0.09 -2.81 -0.94
C ASN A 116 1.09 -2.56 -1.86
N ALA A 117 1.07 -3.16 -3.04
CA ALA A 117 2.05 -2.78 -4.04
C ALA A 117 1.71 -1.41 -4.66
N PRO A 118 2.74 -0.59 -4.95
CA PRO A 118 2.56 0.62 -5.74
C PRO A 118 2.12 0.28 -7.16
N HIS A 119 1.23 1.06 -7.76
CA HIS A 119 0.81 0.89 -9.15
C HIS A 119 1.18 2.12 -9.98
N VAL A 120 1.88 1.92 -11.10
CA VAL A 120 2.22 3.02 -12.00
C VAL A 120 1.13 3.20 -13.04
N ILE A 121 0.65 4.44 -13.21
CA ILE A 121 -0.26 4.81 -14.28
C ILE A 121 0.25 6.13 -14.85
N LYS A 122 0.58 6.14 -16.15
CA LYS A 122 1.16 7.29 -16.84
C LYS A 122 2.42 7.79 -16.10
N ASP A 123 2.41 9.05 -15.70
CA ASP A 123 3.45 9.80 -15.01
C ASP A 123 3.32 9.74 -13.48
N LYS A 124 2.51 8.83 -12.93
CA LYS A 124 2.19 8.76 -11.50
C LYS A 124 2.33 7.37 -10.91
N VAL A 125 2.67 7.32 -9.63
CA VAL A 125 2.75 6.12 -8.81
C VAL A 125 1.71 6.21 -7.71
N PHE A 126 0.83 5.21 -7.65
CA PHE A 126 -0.30 5.15 -6.74
C PHE A 126 0.00 4.18 -5.59
N VAL A 127 -0.21 4.63 -4.36
CA VAL A 127 -0.09 3.81 -3.15
C VAL A 127 -1.25 4.07 -2.19
N GLY A 128 -1.55 3.06 -1.39
CA GLY A 128 -2.61 3.10 -0.40
C GLY A 128 -2.07 3.27 1.00
N ILE A 129 -2.94 3.06 1.98
CA ILE A 129 -2.55 3.01 3.38
C ILE A 129 -3.37 1.95 4.11
N SER A 130 -2.70 1.21 4.99
CA SER A 130 -3.28 0.27 5.95
C SER A 130 -3.49 0.93 7.30
N GLY A 131 -4.26 0.26 8.17
CA GLY A 131 -4.52 0.73 9.54
C GLY A 131 -6.00 0.81 9.93
N GLY A 132 -6.89 0.12 9.21
CA GLY A 132 -8.32 0.09 9.51
C GLY A 132 -8.61 -0.31 10.96
N GLU A 133 -7.95 -1.36 11.43
CA GLU A 133 -8.05 -1.88 12.81
C GLU A 133 -7.53 -0.89 13.87
N PHE A 134 -6.75 0.11 13.47
CA PHE A 134 -6.12 1.09 14.34
C PHE A 134 -6.79 2.47 14.28
N GLY A 135 -7.95 2.57 13.61
CA GLY A 135 -8.66 3.84 13.48
C GLY A 135 -7.98 4.82 12.53
N VAL A 136 -7.17 4.36 11.57
CA VAL A 136 -6.54 5.23 10.57
C VAL A 136 -7.58 5.62 9.52
N ARG A 137 -7.95 6.91 9.46
CA ARG A 137 -8.71 7.45 8.31
C ARG A 137 -7.84 7.37 7.07
N SER A 138 -8.20 6.44 6.20
CA SER A 138 -7.34 5.99 5.12
C SER A 138 -7.62 6.72 3.80
N TYR A 139 -6.66 6.63 2.90
CA TYR A 139 -6.62 7.35 1.63
C TYR A 139 -5.83 6.55 0.59
N MET A 140 -5.92 7.00 -0.65
CA MET A 140 -5.01 6.65 -1.72
C MET A 140 -4.28 7.91 -2.17
N SER A 141 -2.99 7.79 -2.44
CA SER A 141 -2.12 8.89 -2.84
C SER A 141 -1.52 8.63 -4.22
N ALA A 142 -1.41 9.67 -5.02
CA ALA A 142 -0.69 9.68 -6.28
C ALA A 142 0.56 10.54 -6.15
N PHE A 143 1.71 9.98 -6.50
CA PHE A 143 3.01 10.66 -6.50
C PHE A 143 3.52 10.83 -7.92
N ASP A 144 4.18 11.93 -8.22
CA ASP A 144 4.89 12.12 -9.49
C ASP A 144 6.00 11.07 -9.62
N ILE A 145 6.06 10.40 -10.77
CA ILE A 145 6.98 9.29 -11.02
C ILE A 145 8.46 9.70 -11.00
N ASN A 146 8.75 10.97 -11.31
CA ASN A 146 10.10 11.49 -11.45
C ASN A 146 10.60 12.22 -10.21
N THR A 147 9.72 12.93 -9.50
CA THR A 147 10.12 13.75 -8.34
C THR A 147 9.74 13.12 -7.00
N GLY A 148 8.71 12.26 -6.97
CA GLY A 148 8.14 11.76 -5.73
C GLY A 148 7.25 12.79 -5.01
N ASP A 149 6.91 13.90 -5.67
CA ASP A 149 6.00 14.91 -5.10
C ASP A 149 4.57 14.37 -5.06
N LEU A 150 3.85 14.64 -3.97
CA LEU A 150 2.43 14.30 -3.87
C LEU A 150 1.62 15.15 -4.85
N VAL A 151 0.95 14.49 -5.80
CA VAL A 151 0.09 15.16 -6.78
C VAL A 151 -1.32 15.32 -6.25
N TRP A 152 -1.89 14.25 -5.70
CA TRP A 152 -3.19 14.31 -5.03
C TRP A 152 -3.35 13.17 -4.01
N ARG A 153 -4.27 13.38 -3.07
CA ARG A 153 -4.66 12.40 -2.05
C ARG A 153 -6.19 12.36 -1.92
N GLY A 154 -6.77 11.18 -2.13
CA GLY A 154 -8.20 10.95 -2.03
C GLY A 154 -8.52 10.08 -0.82
N TYR A 155 -9.17 10.66 0.17
CA TYR A 155 -9.61 9.94 1.37
C TYR A 155 -10.82 9.03 1.07
N SER A 156 -10.98 7.98 1.87
CA SER A 156 -12.13 7.06 1.77
C SER A 156 -13.40 7.57 2.45
N MET A 157 -13.34 8.65 3.22
CA MET A 157 -14.47 9.23 3.96
C MET A 157 -14.12 10.64 4.43
N GLY A 158 -15.11 11.38 4.93
CA GLY A 158 -14.99 12.78 5.34
C GLY A 158 -15.53 13.74 4.26
N PRO A 159 -15.18 15.04 4.35
CA PRO A 159 -15.71 16.08 3.47
C PRO A 159 -15.45 15.80 1.98
N ASP A 160 -16.33 16.28 1.10
CA ASP A 160 -16.29 16.03 -0.35
C ASP A 160 -14.94 16.43 -0.99
N GLU A 161 -14.32 17.50 -0.45
CA GLU A 161 -12.99 17.99 -0.84
C GLU A 161 -11.84 17.03 -0.49
N ASP A 162 -11.93 16.33 0.64
CA ASP A 162 -10.91 15.35 1.05
C ASP A 162 -11.07 14.04 0.26
N ILE A 163 -12.31 13.62 0.01
CA ILE A 163 -12.58 12.39 -0.75
C ILE A 163 -12.47 12.61 -2.26
N LEU A 164 -12.31 13.85 -2.72
CA LEU A 164 -12.23 14.23 -4.14
C LEU A 164 -13.44 13.73 -4.94
N VAL A 165 -14.64 14.06 -4.46
CA VAL A 165 -15.91 13.69 -5.07
C VAL A 165 -16.63 14.94 -5.55
N ASP A 166 -17.25 14.87 -6.74
CA ASP A 166 -18.17 15.90 -7.20
C ASP A 166 -19.60 15.49 -6.84
N PRO A 167 -20.28 16.21 -5.93
CA PRO A 167 -21.63 15.87 -5.46
C PRO A 167 -22.68 15.68 -6.56
N ARG A 168 -22.47 16.32 -7.72
CA ARG A 168 -23.42 16.35 -8.84
C ARG A 168 -23.03 15.42 -9.98
N ARG A 169 -21.74 15.07 -10.10
CA ARG A 169 -21.22 14.26 -11.20
C ARG A 169 -20.81 12.86 -10.79
N THR A 170 -20.25 12.68 -9.59
CA THR A 170 -19.94 11.35 -9.08
C THR A 170 -21.24 10.62 -8.79
N THR A 171 -21.38 9.40 -9.31
CA THR A 171 -22.61 8.63 -9.18
C THR A 171 -22.43 7.36 -8.35
N HIS A 172 -23.44 7.04 -7.55
CA HIS A 172 -23.60 5.75 -6.88
C HIS A 172 -24.95 5.15 -7.30
N LEU A 173 -24.93 3.91 -7.84
CA LEU A 173 -26.11 3.24 -8.39
C LEU A 173 -26.87 4.09 -9.43
N GLY A 174 -26.11 4.77 -10.29
CA GLY A 174 -26.65 5.59 -11.39
C GLY A 174 -27.23 6.95 -10.99
N LYS A 175 -27.10 7.37 -9.72
CA LYS A 175 -27.58 8.68 -9.25
C LYS A 175 -26.42 9.50 -8.66
N PRO A 176 -26.43 10.84 -8.79
CA PRO A 176 -25.46 11.69 -8.11
C PRO A 176 -25.43 11.41 -6.61
N VAL A 177 -24.23 11.40 -6.02
CA VAL A 177 -24.02 11.09 -4.60
C VAL A 177 -24.55 12.17 -3.65
N GLY A 178 -24.70 13.41 -4.13
CA GLY A 178 -25.10 14.55 -3.31
C GLY A 178 -23.98 15.08 -2.42
N ASN A 179 -24.26 16.17 -1.71
CA ASN A 179 -23.29 16.81 -0.83
C ASN A 179 -23.06 15.96 0.42
N ASP A 180 -21.87 16.11 1.01
CA ASP A 180 -21.51 15.56 2.32
C ASP A 180 -21.63 14.04 2.37
N SER A 181 -21.43 13.39 1.22
CA SER A 181 -21.72 11.97 1.04
C SER A 181 -20.83 11.06 1.88
N GLY A 182 -19.65 11.55 2.28
CA GLY A 182 -18.71 10.88 3.17
C GLY A 182 -18.79 11.28 4.65
N THR A 183 -19.64 12.24 5.04
CA THR A 183 -19.81 12.68 6.43
C THR A 183 -21.23 12.44 6.95
N ASN A 184 -22.26 12.57 6.10
CA ASN A 184 -23.67 12.47 6.50
C ASN A 184 -24.12 11.07 6.94
N THR A 185 -23.26 10.07 6.77
CA THR A 185 -23.48 8.68 7.21
C THR A 185 -22.71 8.32 8.47
N TRP A 186 -22.06 9.29 9.13
CA TRP A 186 -21.29 9.10 10.35
C TRP A 186 -21.91 9.90 11.49
N GLU A 187 -21.80 9.39 12.71
CA GLU A 187 -22.17 10.14 13.90
C GLU A 187 -21.05 11.11 14.28
N GLY A 188 -21.34 12.41 14.15
CA GLY A 188 -20.40 13.48 14.47
C GLY A 188 -19.07 13.35 13.71
N ASP A 189 -17.97 13.31 14.47
CA ASP A 189 -16.61 13.30 13.93
C ASP A 189 -15.97 11.91 13.82
N GLN A 190 -16.76 10.83 13.96
CA GLN A 190 -16.23 9.45 13.94
C GLN A 190 -15.47 9.10 12.65
N TRP A 191 -15.80 9.74 11.53
CA TRP A 191 -15.09 9.58 10.25
C TRP A 191 -13.60 9.95 10.32
N LYS A 192 -13.18 10.78 11.29
CA LYS A 192 -11.75 11.13 11.50
C LYS A 192 -10.89 9.94 11.90
N ILE A 193 -11.51 8.89 12.44
CA ILE A 193 -10.88 7.60 12.77
C ILE A 193 -11.61 6.42 12.13
N GLY A 194 -12.28 6.66 11.00
CA GLY A 194 -13.27 5.75 10.44
C GLY A 194 -12.71 4.62 9.57
N GLY A 195 -11.39 4.43 9.47
CA GLY A 195 -10.82 3.33 8.70
C GLY A 195 -10.87 3.57 7.19
N GLY A 196 -11.42 2.61 6.43
CA GLY A 196 -11.53 2.65 4.97
C GLY A 196 -10.21 2.39 4.24
N ALA A 197 -9.37 1.52 4.80
CA ALA A 197 -8.02 1.21 4.32
C ALA A 197 -7.98 0.74 2.86
N THR A 198 -6.91 1.05 2.14
CA THR A 198 -6.78 0.86 0.68
C THR A 198 -5.63 -0.09 0.34
N TRP A 199 -5.47 -1.13 1.17
CA TRP A 199 -4.38 -2.11 1.13
C TRP A 199 -4.51 -3.18 0.04
N GLY A 200 -5.62 -3.17 -0.69
CA GLY A 200 -5.89 -4.13 -1.76
C GLY A 200 -5.12 -3.84 -3.04
N TRP A 201 -5.72 -4.29 -4.14
CA TRP A 201 -5.16 -4.21 -5.49
C TRP A 201 -5.76 -3.05 -6.27
N TYR A 202 -4.97 -2.52 -7.20
CA TYR A 202 -5.40 -1.49 -8.14
C TYR A 202 -5.48 -2.08 -9.55
N ALA A 203 -6.49 -1.66 -10.30
CA ALA A 203 -6.63 -1.95 -11.72
C ALA A 203 -6.80 -0.63 -12.49
N TYR A 204 -6.45 -0.61 -13.77
CA TYR A 204 -6.54 0.59 -14.60
C TYR A 204 -7.09 0.27 -15.98
N ASP A 205 -8.05 1.09 -16.42
CA ASP A 205 -8.57 1.10 -17.78
C ASP A 205 -8.05 2.34 -18.53
N PRO A 206 -7.17 2.19 -19.54
CA PRO A 206 -6.61 3.31 -20.29
C PRO A 206 -7.62 3.98 -21.24
N GLU A 207 -8.69 3.30 -21.66
CA GLU A 207 -9.71 3.88 -22.54
C GLU A 207 -10.63 4.81 -21.77
N LEU A 208 -11.01 4.41 -20.56
CA LEU A 208 -11.84 5.23 -19.65
C LEU A 208 -11.02 6.24 -18.85
N ASN A 209 -9.70 6.06 -18.81
CA ASN A 209 -8.81 6.71 -17.85
C ASN A 209 -9.27 6.55 -16.40
N LEU A 210 -9.67 5.35 -16.01
CA LEU A 210 -10.15 5.09 -14.66
C LEU A 210 -9.30 4.04 -13.96
N MET A 211 -8.83 4.39 -12.76
CA MET A 211 -8.27 3.44 -11.81
C MET A 211 -9.35 2.94 -10.85
N TYR A 212 -9.33 1.64 -10.60
CA TYR A 212 -10.29 0.94 -9.75
C TYR A 212 -9.62 0.34 -8.51
N TYR A 213 -10.26 0.49 -7.36
CA TYR A 213 -9.79 -0.08 -6.09
C TYR A 213 -10.93 -0.22 -5.08
N GLY A 214 -10.68 -0.89 -3.96
CA GLY A 214 -11.63 -1.04 -2.86
C GLY A 214 -11.17 -0.33 -1.58
N SER A 215 -12.11 0.25 -0.83
CA SER A 215 -11.89 0.68 0.55
C SER A 215 -12.31 -0.39 1.56
N GLY A 216 -11.56 -0.52 2.64
CA GLY A 216 -11.73 -1.52 3.68
C GLY A 216 -12.78 -1.15 4.74
N ASN A 217 -12.66 -1.77 5.91
CA ASN A 217 -13.60 -1.69 7.02
C ASN A 217 -13.72 -0.30 7.65
N PRO A 218 -14.90 0.06 8.21
CA PRO A 218 -15.15 1.31 8.93
C PRO A 218 -14.57 1.32 10.37
N SER A 219 -13.28 1.01 10.49
CA SER A 219 -12.54 0.89 11.75
C SER A 219 -13.11 -0.08 12.79
N THR A 220 -13.67 0.42 13.89
CA THR A 220 -14.06 -0.39 15.05
C THR A 220 -14.99 -1.54 14.65
N TRP A 221 -14.73 -2.71 15.19
CA TRP A 221 -15.48 -3.93 14.89
C TRP A 221 -16.80 -4.01 15.67
N ASN A 222 -17.02 -3.08 16.61
CA ASN A 222 -18.30 -2.94 17.29
C ASN A 222 -19.20 -1.93 16.53
N PRO A 223 -20.19 -2.39 15.74
CA PRO A 223 -21.03 -1.50 14.94
C PRO A 223 -21.92 -0.59 15.80
N VAL A 224 -22.21 -0.97 17.05
CA VAL A 224 -23.02 -0.15 17.98
C VAL A 224 -22.32 1.18 18.29
N GLN A 225 -20.99 1.23 18.22
CA GLN A 225 -20.21 2.45 18.48
C GLN A 225 -20.11 3.39 17.28
N ARG A 226 -20.66 3.00 16.11
CA ARG A 226 -20.54 3.77 14.86
C ARG A 226 -21.80 3.64 14.00
N PRO A 227 -22.96 4.14 14.48
CA PRO A 227 -24.21 4.03 13.76
C PRO A 227 -24.15 4.80 12.42
N GLY A 228 -24.86 4.28 11.42
CA GLY A 228 -24.90 4.83 10.07
C GLY A 228 -24.45 3.83 9.00
N ASP A 229 -24.39 4.30 7.76
CA ASP A 229 -23.86 3.50 6.63
C ASP A 229 -22.32 3.58 6.54
N ASN A 230 -21.70 4.56 7.22
CA ASN A 230 -20.24 4.71 7.37
C ASN A 230 -19.51 4.81 6.02
N ARG A 231 -20.09 5.59 5.10
CA ARG A 231 -19.56 5.83 3.76
C ARG A 231 -18.28 6.67 3.80
N TRP A 232 -17.32 6.40 2.94
CA TRP A 232 -17.30 5.39 1.88
C TRP A 232 -16.33 4.25 2.25
N SER A 233 -16.49 3.66 3.43
CA SER A 233 -15.91 2.35 3.75
C SER A 233 -16.59 1.25 2.91
N MET A 234 -15.95 0.08 2.75
CA MET A 234 -16.48 -1.07 2.01
C MET A 234 -16.97 -0.72 0.59
N THR A 235 -16.26 0.16 -0.11
CA THR A 235 -16.71 0.77 -1.37
C THR A 235 -15.76 0.42 -2.51
N ILE A 236 -16.32 0.10 -3.68
CA ILE A 236 -15.57 0.04 -4.94
C ILE A 236 -15.48 1.45 -5.50
N TRP A 237 -14.28 1.89 -5.81
CA TRP A 237 -13.98 3.20 -6.36
C TRP A 237 -13.57 3.09 -7.82
N ALA A 238 -13.91 4.12 -8.59
CA ALA A 238 -13.35 4.42 -9.90
C ALA A 238 -12.91 5.89 -9.87
N ARG A 239 -11.62 6.17 -10.11
CA ARG A 239 -11.05 7.52 -10.05
C ARG A 239 -10.24 7.82 -11.31
N ASP A 240 -10.30 9.08 -11.75
CA ASP A 240 -9.53 9.64 -12.87
C ASP A 240 -8.06 9.89 -12.51
#